data_AF-A0A932X5D4-F1
#
_entry.id   AF-A0A932X5D4-F1
#
_cell.length_a   1.000
_cell.length_b   1.000
_cell.length_c   1.000
_cell.angle_alpha   90.00
_cell.angle_beta   90.00
_cell.angle_gamma   90.00
#
_symmetry.space_group_name_H-M   'P 1'
#
loop_
_entity.id
_entity.type
_entity.pdbx_description
1 polymer ?
#
loop_
_entity_poly.entity_id
_entity_poly.type
_entity_poly.pdbx_seq_one_letter_code
_entity_poly.pdbx_strand_id
1 'polypeptide(L)'
;VALLATEGVELRFTEEGLREIARLAAALNGRLEDVGARRLHSLLEQLLEELSFNAPDHKGEQVAVDAAFVSDHLGRAVRDKDLGKLLR
;
A
#
# COMPACT_ATOMS: atom_id res chain seq x y z
N VAL A 1 -11.70 -7.47 2.08
CA VAL A 1 -11.71 -6.65 0.82
C VAL A 1 -13.11 -6.05 0.57
N ALA A 2 -13.77 -5.46 1.57
CA ALA A 2 -15.14 -4.94 1.42
C ALA A 2 -15.36 -3.50 1.94
N LEU A 3 -14.39 -2.92 2.65
CA LEU A 3 -14.52 -1.62 3.31
C LEU A 3 -14.65 -0.44 2.34
N LEU A 4 -13.84 -0.41 1.27
CA LEU A 4 -13.85 0.72 0.32
C LEU A 4 -15.04 0.66 -0.67
N ALA A 5 -15.51 -0.55 -0.99
CA ALA A 5 -16.68 -0.74 -1.84
C ALA A 5 -17.97 -0.27 -1.14
N THR A 6 -18.07 -0.41 0.19
CA THR A 6 -19.20 0.12 0.96
C THR A 6 -19.24 1.64 1.01
N GLU A 7 -18.11 2.31 0.79
CA GLU A 7 -18.00 3.77 0.73
C GLU A 7 -18.11 4.31 -0.70
N GLY A 8 -18.25 3.43 -1.70
CA GLY A 8 -18.41 3.81 -3.11
C GLY A 8 -17.10 4.24 -3.77
N VAL A 9 -15.94 3.83 -3.23
CA VAL A 9 -14.62 4.08 -3.83
C VAL A 9 -14.19 2.86 -4.63
N GLU A 10 -13.98 3.03 -5.93
CA GLU A 10 -13.46 1.95 -6.79
C GLU A 10 -11.93 2.07 -6.91
N LEU A 11 -11.19 1.08 -6.42
CA LEU A 11 -9.74 1.05 -6.60
C LEU A 11 -9.36 0.32 -7.89
N ARG A 12 -8.45 0.92 -8.66
CA ARG A 12 -7.81 0.25 -9.81
C ARG A 12 -6.31 0.23 -9.68
N PHE A 13 -5.77 -0.96 -9.45
CA PHE A 13 -4.33 -1.17 -9.48
C PHE A 13 -3.83 -1.25 -10.91
N THR A 14 -2.90 -0.38 -11.25
CA THR A 14 -2.16 -0.46 -12.52
C THR A 14 -1.04 -1.50 -12.40
N GLU A 15 -0.55 -2.02 -13.52
CA GLU A 15 0.63 -2.92 -13.49
C GLU A 15 1.84 -2.27 -12.82
N GLU A 16 2.05 -0.97 -13.05
CA GLU A 16 3.16 -0.21 -12.48
C GLU A 16 3.02 -0.08 -10.97
N GLY A 17 1.79 0.17 -10.47
CA GLY A 17 1.49 0.18 -9.04
C GLY A 17 1.77 -1.17 -8.39
N LEU A 18 1.33 -2.27 -9.02
CA LEU A 18 1.61 -3.63 -8.52
C LEU A 18 3.12 -3.94 -8.48
N ARG A 19 3.86 -3.57 -9.52
CA ARG A 19 5.33 -3.73 -9.56
C ARG A 19 6.00 -2.93 -8.46
N GLU A 20 5.53 -1.71 -8.19
CA GLU A 20 6.11 -0.87 -7.14
C GLU A 20 5.88 -1.47 -5.74
N ILE A 21 4.68 -1.99 -5.46
CA ILE A 21 4.40 -2.70 -4.19
C ILE A 21 5.35 -3.89 -4.03
N ALA A 22 5.54 -4.68 -5.09
CA ALA A 22 6.45 -5.82 -5.07
C ALA A 22 7.91 -5.40 -4.84
N ARG A 23 8.34 -4.32 -5.49
CA ARG A 23 9.69 -3.75 -5.32
C ARG A 23 9.92 -3.30 -3.89
N LEU A 24 8.95 -2.60 -3.27
CA LEU A 24 9.05 -2.16 -1.88
C LEU A 24 9.07 -3.34 -0.90
N ALA A 25 8.26 -4.37 -1.13
CA ALA A 25 8.27 -5.59 -0.32
C ALA A 25 9.66 -6.27 -0.35
N ALA A 26 10.22 -6.46 -1.54
CA ALA A 26 11.55 -7.05 -1.70
C ALA A 26 12.64 -6.20 -1.05
N ALA A 27 12.58 -4.87 -1.20
CA ALA A 27 13.53 -3.96 -0.57
C ALA A 27 13.46 -4.02 0.97
N LEU A 28 12.27 -4.14 1.55
CA LEU A 28 12.10 -4.26 2.99
C LEU A 28 12.59 -5.61 3.52
N ASN A 29 12.32 -6.71 2.82
CA ASN A 29 12.85 -8.03 3.18
C ASN A 29 14.39 -8.04 3.17
N GLY A 30 15.03 -7.30 2.27
CA GLY A 30 16.50 -7.15 2.25
C GLY A 30 17.08 -6.22 3.32
N ARG A 31 16.26 -5.36 3.95
CA ARG A 31 16.70 -4.41 5.00
C ARG A 31 16.36 -4.85 6.42
N LEU A 32 15.30 -5.64 6.55
CA LEU A 32 14.74 -6.14 7.81
C LEU A 32 14.85 -7.66 7.84
N GLU A 33 13.93 -8.32 8.54
CA GLU A 33 13.74 -9.77 8.46
C GLU A 33 13.01 -10.13 7.16
N ASP A 34 13.51 -11.13 6.45
CA ASP A 34 12.84 -11.68 5.27
C ASP A 34 11.72 -12.62 5.70
N VAL A 35 10.48 -12.12 5.64
CA VAL A 35 9.26 -12.89 5.90
C VAL A 35 8.62 -13.41 4.60
N GLY A 36 9.34 -13.30 3.48
CA GLY A 36 8.89 -13.70 2.16
C GLY A 36 7.66 -12.92 1.69
N ALA A 37 6.76 -13.61 0.99
CA ALA A 37 5.55 -13.02 0.39
C ALA A 37 4.58 -12.39 1.41
N ARG A 38 4.69 -12.72 2.70
CA ARG A 38 3.86 -12.10 3.75
C ARG A 38 4.05 -10.58 3.82
N ARG A 39 5.22 -10.08 3.42
CA ARG A 39 5.49 -8.63 3.34
C ARG A 39 4.54 -7.91 2.39
N LEU A 40 4.13 -8.56 1.30
CA LEU A 40 3.18 -7.98 0.34
C LEU A 40 1.82 -7.75 1.00
N HIS A 41 1.36 -8.70 1.82
CA HIS A 41 0.09 -8.59 2.52
C HIS A 41 0.09 -7.38 3.45
N SER A 42 1.11 -7.24 4.29
CA SER A 42 1.13 -6.14 5.25
C SER A 42 1.29 -4.76 4.57
N LEU A 43 2.03 -4.68 3.46
CA LEU A 43 2.10 -3.44 2.68
C LEU A 43 0.77 -3.10 2.01
N LEU A 44 0.04 -4.10 1.49
CA LEU A 44 -1.29 -3.90 0.94
C LEU A 44 -2.29 -3.47 2.00
N GLU A 45 -2.26 -4.07 3.19
CA GLU A 45 -3.14 -3.68 4.32
C GLU A 45 -2.92 -2.22 4.70
N GLN A 46 -1.66 -1.81 4.87
CA GLN A 46 -1.34 -0.42 5.19
C GLN A 46 -1.77 0.56 4.08
N LEU A 47 -1.54 0.20 2.81
CA LEU A 47 -1.97 1.04 1.68
C LEU A 47 -3.49 1.21 1.67
N LEU A 48 -4.23 0.13 1.93
CA LEU A 48 -5.69 0.16 2.00
C LEU A 48 -6.20 0.92 3.23
N GLU A 49 -5.48 0.89 4.35
CA GLU A 49 -5.81 1.67 5.55
C GLU A 49 -5.68 3.18 5.30
N GLU A 50 -4.56 3.61 4.69
CA GLU A 50 -4.35 5.00 4.26
C GLU A 50 -5.44 5.46 3.28
N LEU A 51 -5.78 4.59 2.32
CA LEU A 51 -6.87 4.84 1.37
C LEU A 51 -8.23 4.93 2.08
N SER A 52 -8.49 4.08 3.07
CA SER A 52 -9.75 4.09 3.83
C SER A 52 -9.88 5.32 4.72
N PHE A 53 -8.78 5.87 5.22
CA PHE A 53 -8.80 7.11 5.98
C PHE A 53 -9.19 8.30 5.09
N ASN A 54 -8.72 8.31 3.84
CA ASN A 54 -8.99 9.37 2.87
C ASN A 54 -10.23 9.09 1.99
N ALA A 55 -10.84 7.91 2.10
CA ALA A 55 -11.96 7.47 1.28
C ALA A 55 -13.21 8.39 1.33
N PRO A 56 -13.56 9.05 2.44
CA PRO A 56 -14.64 10.04 2.45
C PRO A 56 -14.46 11.18 1.44
N ASP A 57 -13.21 11.57 1.17
CA ASP A 57 -12.86 12.63 0.22
C ASP A 57 -12.91 12.16 -1.24
N HIS A 58 -12.92 10.85 -1.48
CA HIS A 58 -12.94 10.21 -2.80
C HIS A 58 -14.25 9.49 -3.11
N LYS A 59 -15.31 9.79 -2.36
CA LYS A 59 -16.59 9.10 -2.47
C LYS A 59 -17.18 9.20 -3.88
N GLY A 60 -17.38 8.05 -4.54
CA GLY A 60 -17.92 7.97 -5.89
C GLY A 60 -16.87 8.12 -7.00
N GLU A 61 -15.59 8.26 -6.64
CA GLU A 61 -14.48 8.31 -7.58
C GLU A 61 -13.82 6.95 -7.76
N GLN A 62 -13.15 6.81 -8.90
CA GLN A 62 -12.25 5.70 -9.17
C GLN A 62 -10.82 6.14 -8.89
N VAL A 63 -10.17 5.52 -7.92
CA VAL A 63 -8.80 5.84 -7.53
C VAL A 63 -7.85 4.88 -8.26
N ALA A 64 -7.01 5.44 -9.12
CA ALA A 64 -5.93 4.69 -9.77
C ALA A 64 -4.75 4.56 -8.81
N VAL A 65 -4.40 3.31 -8.49
CA VAL A 65 -3.21 2.97 -7.70
C VAL A 65 -2.08 2.68 -8.68
N ASP A 66 -1.33 3.73 -9.01
CA ASP A 66 -0.13 3.68 -9.84
C ASP A 66 1.17 3.68 -9.03
N ALA A 67 2.31 3.63 -9.72
CA ALA A 67 3.61 3.61 -9.05
C ALA A 67 3.87 4.88 -8.23
N ALA A 68 3.41 6.04 -8.69
CA ALA A 68 3.57 7.31 -7.96
C ALA A 68 2.71 7.28 -6.68
N PHE A 69 1.45 6.86 -6.80
CA PHE A 69 0.54 6.68 -5.68
C PHE A 69 1.17 5.77 -4.62
N VAL A 70 1.68 4.61 -5.01
CA VAL A 70 2.32 3.66 -4.08
C VAL A 70 3.57 4.27 -3.44
N SER A 71 4.43 4.96 -4.20
CA SER A 71 5.64 5.59 -3.68
C SER A 71 5.34 6.74 -2.71
N ASP A 72 4.28 7.50 -2.93
CA ASP A 72 3.93 8.62 -2.06
C ASP A 72 3.37 8.14 -0.72
N HIS A 73 2.54 7.09 -0.75
CA HIS A 73 1.89 6.54 0.44
C HIS A 73 2.78 5.55 1.21
N LEU A 74 3.48 4.64 0.51
CA LEU A 74 4.35 3.63 1.14
C LEU A 74 5.83 4.01 1.10
N GLY A 75 6.28 4.85 0.18
CA GLY A 75 7.70 5.15 0.03
C GLY A 75 8.27 5.98 1.17
N ARG A 76 7.47 6.85 1.82
CA ARG A 76 7.87 7.48 3.11
C ARG A 76 8.10 6.42 4.17
N ALA A 77 7.19 5.46 4.22
CA ALA A 77 7.14 4.40 5.18
C ALA A 77 8.35 3.43 5.01
N VAL A 78 8.85 3.22 3.78
CA VAL A 78 10.09 2.48 3.50
C VAL A 78 11.38 3.26 3.82
N ARG A 79 11.31 4.60 3.85
CA ARG A 79 12.44 5.47 4.21
C ARG A 79 12.56 5.65 5.71
N ASP A 80 11.44 5.70 6.42
CA ASP A 80 11.42 5.81 7.88
C ASP A 80 11.61 4.45 8.56
N LYS A 81 12.44 4.41 9.61
CA LYS A 81 12.73 3.17 10.36
C LYS A 81 11.52 2.63 11.12
N ASP A 82 10.42 3.39 11.18
CA ASP A 82 9.27 3.10 12.03
C ASP A 82 8.31 2.06 11.44
N LEU A 83 8.23 1.88 10.10
CA LEU A 83 7.48 0.74 9.55
C LEU A 83 8.11 -0.60 9.90
N GLY A 84 9.44 -0.65 9.97
CA GLY A 84 10.13 -1.84 10.41
C GLY A 84 9.86 -2.20 11.87
N LYS A 85 9.11 -1.37 12.63
CA LYS A 85 8.57 -1.70 13.96
C LYS A 85 7.10 -2.12 13.90
N LEU A 86 6.30 -1.53 13.01
CA LEU A 86 4.89 -1.90 12.83
C LEU A 86 4.73 -3.26 12.12
N LEU A 87 5.69 -3.62 11.26
CA LEU A 87 5.68 -4.80 10.39
C LEU A 87 6.66 -5.91 10.85
N ARG A 88 6.99 -5.98 12.14
CA ARG A 88 7.75 -7.12 12.72
C ARG A 88 6.82 -8.27 13.04
#